data_AF-A0A9P7GKR2-F1
#
_entry.id   AF-A0A9P7GKR2-F1
#
_cell.length_a   1.000
_cell.length_b   1.000
_cell.length_c   1.000
_cell.angle_alpha   90.00
_cell.angle_beta   90.00
_cell.angle_gamma   90.00
#
_symmetry.space_group_name_H-M   'P 1'
#
loop_
_entity.id
_entity.type
_entity.pdbx_description
1 polymer ?
#
loop_
_entity_poly.entity_id
_entity_poly.type
_entity_poly.pdbx_seq_one_letter_code
_entity_poly.pdbx_strand_id
1 'polypeptide(L)'
;MASVPTGTKGLGLRTHHTMRSSRPQRHYSLLSGTGSVVVDLNNGNSTTDTNATVAGYAVYDAQGVSVQQFVLFNYATSSAAAASFALPETAFTINNRTEVTIKYLSAQNLNEKINMAWAAQTLAGVENGVFKDDSSSSWANPNKQIDCSNGCLVEVPPTTMAVVFAVGATKINAPQPFKSRGELSVTLSNLPLVILGLLSSTILTL
;
A
#
# COMPACT_ATOMS: atom_id res chain seq x y z
N MET A 1 12.68 -19.83 -61.50
CA MET A 1 13.22 -21.19 -61.68
C MET A 1 14.57 -21.27 -60.99
N ALA A 2 14.65 -21.96 -59.86
CA ALA A 2 15.83 -22.60 -59.29
C ALA A 2 15.34 -23.52 -58.15
N SER A 3 15.97 -24.67 -58.02
CA SER A 3 15.42 -25.93 -57.51
C SER A 3 15.26 -26.05 -56.00
N VAL A 4 14.20 -26.77 -55.63
CA VAL A 4 13.93 -27.40 -54.32
C VAL A 4 14.83 -28.63 -54.13
N PRO A 5 15.42 -28.87 -52.94
CA PRO A 5 15.89 -30.19 -52.55
C PRO A 5 14.83 -30.93 -51.72
N THR A 6 14.37 -32.05 -52.26
CA THR A 6 13.60 -33.10 -51.57
C THR A 6 14.53 -34.06 -50.84
N GLY A 7 14.22 -34.40 -49.58
CA GLY A 7 14.92 -35.48 -48.86
C GLY A 7 14.25 -35.82 -47.53
N THR A 8 13.42 -36.86 -47.54
CA THR A 8 12.72 -37.47 -46.39
C THR A 8 13.45 -38.75 -45.93
N LYS A 9 13.26 -39.10 -44.64
CA LYS A 9 13.59 -40.34 -43.86
C LYS A 9 14.76 -40.16 -42.88
N GLY A 10 14.69 -40.59 -41.61
CA GLY A 10 13.70 -41.39 -40.90
C GLY A 10 13.94 -41.35 -39.38
N LEU A 11 13.04 -42.01 -38.65
CA LEU A 11 12.88 -42.03 -37.20
C LEU A 11 14.17 -42.28 -36.41
N GLY A 12 14.35 -41.49 -35.36
CA GLY A 12 15.28 -41.73 -34.25
C GLY A 12 14.67 -41.20 -32.95
N LEU A 13 13.77 -41.97 -32.36
CA LEU A 13 13.21 -41.75 -31.02
C LEU A 13 14.36 -41.83 -30.00
N ARG A 14 14.85 -40.68 -29.52
CA ARG A 14 15.65 -40.59 -28.29
C ARG A 14 14.89 -39.76 -27.27
N THR A 15 14.28 -40.48 -26.34
CA THR A 15 13.80 -40.01 -25.05
C THR A 15 14.96 -39.39 -24.28
N HIS A 16 15.08 -38.06 -24.33
CA HIS A 16 15.90 -37.31 -23.38
C HIS A 16 15.03 -36.85 -22.22
N HIS A 17 15.49 -37.22 -21.03
CA HIS A 17 14.82 -37.12 -19.75
C HIS A 17 14.17 -35.76 -19.47
N THR A 18 12.87 -35.85 -19.20
CA THR A 18 12.08 -34.90 -18.42
C THR A 18 12.78 -34.60 -17.08
N MET A 19 13.32 -33.39 -16.92
CA MET A 19 13.34 -32.72 -15.62
C MET A 19 12.27 -31.63 -15.63
N ARG A 20 11.02 -32.05 -15.47
CA ARG A 20 9.99 -31.18 -14.89
C ARG A 20 10.43 -30.95 -13.44
N SER A 21 10.96 -29.76 -13.15
CA SER A 21 10.96 -29.24 -11.79
C SER A 21 9.52 -28.89 -11.43
N SER A 22 8.72 -29.90 -11.12
CA SER A 22 7.47 -29.74 -10.40
C SER A 22 7.79 -29.66 -8.92
N ARG A 23 8.42 -28.55 -8.49
CA ARG A 23 8.27 -28.15 -7.09
C ARG A 23 6.93 -27.43 -6.99
N PRO A 24 5.92 -28.01 -6.35
CA PRO A 24 4.74 -27.25 -6.00
C PRO A 24 5.19 -26.18 -5.00
N GLN A 25 5.36 -24.95 -5.45
CA GLN A 25 5.35 -23.78 -4.55
C GLN A 25 3.91 -23.57 -4.10
N ARG A 26 3.35 -24.55 -3.38
CA ARG A 26 2.10 -24.36 -2.64
C ARG A 26 2.49 -23.79 -1.29
N HIS A 27 2.53 -22.46 -1.24
CA HIS A 27 2.61 -21.70 0.00
C HIS A 27 1.43 -22.10 0.89
N TYR A 28 1.75 -22.66 2.05
CA TYR A 28 0.81 -23.07 3.08
C TYR A 28 0.25 -21.84 3.80
N SER A 29 -0.85 -21.26 3.29
CA SER A 29 -1.78 -20.46 4.11
C SER A 29 -3.21 -20.40 3.56
N LEU A 30 -3.53 -21.05 2.43
CA LEU A 30 -4.83 -20.93 1.75
C LEU A 30 -6.00 -21.69 2.40
N LEU A 31 -5.79 -22.37 3.53
CA LEU A 31 -6.79 -23.30 4.09
C LEU A 31 -7.81 -22.67 5.04
N SER A 32 -7.62 -21.43 5.50
CA SER A 32 -8.53 -20.81 6.49
C SER A 32 -9.51 -19.77 5.92
N GLY A 33 -9.48 -19.50 4.60
CA GLY A 33 -10.24 -18.38 4.01
C GLY A 33 -9.80 -16.99 4.51
N THR A 34 -8.74 -16.94 5.32
CA THR A 34 -8.15 -15.73 5.91
C THR A 34 -6.67 -15.69 5.54
N GLY A 35 -6.22 -14.57 4.97
CA GLY A 35 -4.83 -14.42 4.53
C GLY A 35 -4.70 -13.63 3.23
N SER A 36 -3.50 -13.68 2.65
CA SER A 36 -3.18 -13.04 1.38
C SER A 36 -2.21 -13.91 0.58
N VAL A 37 -2.32 -13.84 -0.74
CA VAL A 37 -1.34 -14.44 -1.65
C VAL A 37 -0.40 -13.35 -2.13
N VAL A 38 0.90 -13.53 -1.94
CA VAL A 38 1.93 -12.59 -2.41
C VAL A 38 2.57 -13.15 -3.66
N VAL A 39 2.58 -12.36 -4.74
CA VAL A 39 3.18 -12.70 -6.02
C VAL A 39 4.30 -11.70 -6.32
N ASP A 40 5.50 -12.21 -6.58
CA ASP A 40 6.62 -11.42 -7.11
C ASP A 40 6.32 -11.03 -8.57
N LEU A 41 6.40 -9.74 -8.87
CA LEU A 41 6.15 -9.18 -10.20
C LEU A 41 7.39 -9.26 -11.12
N ASN A 42 8.53 -9.69 -10.59
CA ASN A 42 9.80 -9.80 -11.29
C ASN A 42 10.22 -8.50 -12.00
N ASN A 43 9.94 -7.35 -11.37
CA ASN A 43 10.32 -6.05 -11.92
C ASN A 43 11.84 -5.96 -12.09
N GLY A 44 12.29 -5.50 -13.26
CA GLY A 44 13.73 -5.41 -13.54
C GLY A 44 14.45 -6.77 -13.51
N ASN A 45 13.74 -7.88 -13.72
CA ASN A 45 14.25 -9.24 -13.60
C ASN A 45 14.78 -9.58 -12.18
N SER A 46 14.19 -8.99 -11.13
CA SER A 46 14.59 -9.14 -9.72
C SER A 46 14.73 -10.59 -9.21
N THR A 47 14.10 -11.56 -9.87
CA THR A 47 14.24 -12.99 -9.52
C THR A 47 15.55 -13.62 -10.01
N THR A 48 16.26 -12.97 -10.92
CA THR A 48 17.45 -13.50 -11.60
C THR A 48 18.63 -12.53 -11.64
N ASP A 49 18.38 -11.23 -11.71
CA ASP A 49 19.42 -10.20 -11.70
C ASP A 49 19.75 -9.81 -10.25
N THR A 50 20.95 -10.18 -9.82
CA THR A 50 21.46 -9.84 -8.48
C THR A 50 21.78 -8.36 -8.31
N ASN A 51 21.77 -7.58 -9.39
CA ASN A 51 22.00 -6.13 -9.38
C ASN A 51 20.71 -5.33 -9.52
N ALA A 52 19.54 -5.98 -9.54
CA ALA A 52 18.26 -5.29 -9.63
C ALA A 52 18.09 -4.33 -8.45
N THR A 53 17.89 -3.05 -8.76
CA THR A 53 17.64 -2.00 -7.75
C THR A 53 16.16 -1.75 -7.52
N VAL A 54 15.29 -2.58 -8.11
CA VAL A 54 13.84 -2.49 -7.98
C VAL A 54 13.26 -3.86 -7.70
N ALA A 55 12.15 -3.90 -6.98
CA ALA A 55 11.34 -5.08 -6.79
C ALA A 55 9.87 -4.68 -6.68
N GLY A 56 8.96 -5.60 -6.98
CA GLY A 56 7.53 -5.34 -6.84
C GLY A 56 6.78 -6.61 -6.50
N TYR A 57 5.76 -6.46 -5.68
CA TYR A 57 4.91 -7.54 -5.22
C TYR A 57 3.45 -7.14 -5.35
N ALA A 58 2.63 -8.04 -5.88
CA ALA A 58 1.17 -7.94 -5.79
C ALA A 58 0.69 -8.77 -4.59
N VAL A 59 -0.12 -8.15 -3.76
CA VAL A 59 -0.77 -8.79 -2.61
C VAL A 59 -2.23 -8.99 -2.98
N TYR A 60 -2.62 -10.24 -3.17
CA TYR A 60 -4.00 -10.65 -3.46
C TYR A 60 -4.74 -10.99 -2.17
N ASP A 61 -6.06 -11.05 -2.27
CA ASP A 61 -6.91 -11.64 -1.24
C ASP A 61 -6.55 -13.11 -0.94
N ALA A 62 -7.21 -13.69 0.06
CA ALA A 62 -7.01 -15.08 0.46
C ALA A 62 -7.40 -16.09 -0.62
N GLN A 63 -8.14 -15.67 -1.65
CA GLN A 63 -8.58 -16.51 -2.76
C GLN A 63 -7.65 -16.39 -3.97
N GLY A 64 -6.71 -15.44 -3.96
CA GLY A 64 -5.83 -15.13 -5.08
C GLY A 64 -6.56 -14.47 -6.27
N VAL A 65 -7.74 -13.90 -6.06
CA VAL A 65 -8.60 -13.42 -7.17
C VAL A 65 -8.42 -11.93 -7.40
N SER A 66 -8.46 -11.12 -6.34
CA SER A 66 -8.36 -9.66 -6.45
C SER A 66 -7.08 -9.12 -5.82
N VAL A 67 -6.40 -8.22 -6.52
CA VAL A 67 -5.26 -7.49 -5.97
C VAL A 67 -5.79 -6.52 -4.92
N GLN A 68 -5.26 -6.61 -3.71
CA GLN A 68 -5.55 -5.72 -2.61
C GLN A 68 -4.57 -4.54 -2.61
N GLN A 69 -3.28 -4.84 -2.81
CA GLN A 69 -2.20 -3.86 -2.74
C GLN A 69 -1.07 -4.23 -3.70
N PHE A 70 -0.33 -3.22 -4.14
CA PHE A 70 1.03 -3.40 -4.66
C PHE A 70 2.04 -2.87 -3.67
N VAL A 71 3.15 -3.58 -3.50
CA VAL A 71 4.31 -3.12 -2.75
C VAL A 71 5.47 -3.00 -3.71
N LEU A 72 5.95 -1.78 -3.92
CA LEU A 72 6.95 -1.44 -4.94
C LEU A 72 8.17 -0.86 -4.25
N PHE A 73 9.36 -1.33 -4.61
CA PHE A 73 10.61 -0.91 -3.99
C PHE A 73 11.53 -0.29 -5.03
N ASN A 74 12.16 0.81 -4.64
CA ASN A 74 13.32 1.36 -5.32
C ASN A 74 14.48 1.45 -4.31
N TYR A 75 15.40 0.49 -4.41
CA TYR A 75 16.61 0.40 -3.61
C TYR A 75 17.81 1.08 -4.28
N ALA A 76 17.59 1.95 -5.27
CA ALA A 76 18.67 2.72 -5.85
C ALA A 76 19.24 3.72 -4.81
N THR A 77 20.48 4.16 -5.03
CA THR A 77 21.12 5.19 -4.20
C THR A 77 20.31 6.48 -4.22
N SER A 78 20.38 7.28 -3.16
CA SER A 78 19.56 8.50 -2.99
C SER A 78 19.72 9.56 -4.10
N SER A 79 20.81 9.53 -4.87
CA SER A 79 21.05 10.38 -6.04
C SER A 79 20.46 9.85 -7.36
N ALA A 80 19.90 8.64 -7.36
CA ALA A 80 19.34 8.02 -8.55
C ALA A 80 17.95 8.61 -8.89
N ALA A 81 17.47 8.32 -10.10
CA ALA A 81 16.13 8.69 -10.52
C ALA A 81 15.06 7.85 -9.79
N ALA A 82 13.82 8.35 -9.82
CA ALA A 82 12.67 7.53 -9.47
C ALA A 82 12.52 6.35 -10.44
N ALA A 83 11.98 5.25 -9.93
CA ALA A 83 11.63 4.08 -10.72
C ALA A 83 10.13 4.12 -11.05
N SER A 84 9.81 3.94 -12.33
CA SER A 84 8.44 3.91 -12.84
C SER A 84 7.91 2.47 -12.88
N PHE A 85 6.73 2.25 -12.31
CA PHE A 85 6.04 0.96 -12.34
C PHE A 85 4.70 1.10 -13.06
N ALA A 86 4.53 0.39 -14.17
CA ALA A 86 3.26 0.35 -14.89
C ALA A 86 2.29 -0.65 -14.24
N LEU A 87 1.14 -0.16 -13.81
CA LEU A 87 0.07 -0.96 -13.20
C LEU A 87 -1.16 -0.96 -14.13
N PRO A 88 -1.71 -2.14 -14.48
CA PRO A 88 -2.85 -2.22 -15.39
C PRO A 88 -4.14 -1.80 -14.69
N GLU A 89 -5.09 -1.23 -15.45
CA GLU A 89 -6.42 -0.84 -14.93
C GLU A 89 -7.14 -2.01 -14.24
N THR A 90 -6.96 -3.23 -14.74
CA THR A 90 -7.65 -4.44 -14.27
C THR A 90 -7.24 -4.86 -12.87
N ALA A 91 -6.16 -4.28 -12.34
CA ALA A 91 -5.76 -4.51 -10.96
C ALA A 91 -6.57 -3.70 -9.95
N PHE A 92 -7.29 -2.66 -10.39
CA PHE A 92 -8.01 -1.74 -9.54
C PHE A 92 -9.52 -1.98 -9.62
N THR A 93 -10.22 -1.86 -8.49
CA THR A 93 -11.68 -1.93 -8.51
C THR A 93 -12.27 -0.69 -9.18
N ILE A 94 -13.36 -0.87 -9.93
CA ILE A 94 -14.00 0.20 -10.73
C ILE A 94 -14.30 1.45 -9.88
N ASN A 95 -14.69 1.27 -8.63
CA ASN A 95 -15.06 2.36 -7.73
C ASN A 95 -13.86 3.09 -7.11
N ASN A 96 -12.65 2.52 -7.18
CA ASN A 96 -11.46 3.07 -6.52
C ASN A 96 -10.36 3.50 -7.50
N ARG A 97 -10.51 3.21 -8.79
CA ARG A 97 -9.46 3.47 -9.78
C ARG A 97 -9.23 4.95 -10.10
N THR A 98 -10.14 5.86 -9.75
CA THR A 98 -9.96 7.32 -9.98
C THR A 98 -9.16 8.02 -8.88
N GLU A 99 -9.08 7.43 -7.68
CA GLU A 99 -8.40 8.01 -6.50
C GLU A 99 -7.55 6.95 -5.78
N VAL A 100 -6.66 6.31 -6.52
CA VAL A 100 -5.77 5.30 -5.98
C VAL A 100 -4.77 5.96 -5.04
N THR A 101 -4.80 5.56 -3.77
CA THR A 101 -3.87 6.05 -2.76
C THR A 101 -2.53 5.31 -2.85
N ILE A 102 -1.45 6.08 -2.79
CA ILE A 102 -0.07 5.59 -2.66
C ILE A 102 0.50 6.14 -1.36
N LYS A 103 1.00 5.24 -0.50
CA LYS A 103 1.74 5.60 0.71
C LYS A 103 3.20 5.24 0.54
N TYR A 104 4.10 6.11 1.00
CA TYR A 104 5.54 5.89 0.89
C TYR A 104 6.18 5.65 2.26
N LEU A 105 7.03 4.63 2.35
CA LEU A 105 8.07 4.51 3.37
C LEU A 105 9.37 5.02 2.74
N SER A 106 9.86 6.15 3.22
CA SER A 106 11.06 6.81 2.67
C SER A 106 12.16 6.87 3.71
N ALA A 107 13.41 6.80 3.24
CA ALA A 107 14.59 7.02 4.06
C ALA A 107 15.55 7.96 3.35
N GLN A 108 16.42 8.65 4.09
CA GLN A 108 17.43 9.55 3.50
C GLN A 108 18.46 8.82 2.62
N ASN A 109 18.77 7.57 2.97
CA ASN A 109 19.68 6.70 2.24
C ASN A 109 19.39 5.21 2.56
N LEU A 110 20.02 4.27 1.85
CA LEU A 110 19.79 2.82 2.05
C LEU A 110 20.29 2.26 3.39
N ASN A 111 21.27 2.94 4.02
CA ASN A 111 21.87 2.52 5.28
C ASN A 111 21.27 3.27 6.49
N GLU A 112 20.19 4.02 6.26
CA GLU A 112 19.52 4.84 7.27
C GLU A 112 18.90 3.97 8.37
N LYS A 113 18.97 4.47 9.62
CA LYS A 113 18.48 3.76 10.81
C LYS A 113 17.53 4.60 11.66
N ILE A 114 17.50 5.91 11.43
CA ILE A 114 16.83 6.88 12.27
C ILE A 114 15.83 7.68 11.42
N ASN A 115 16.30 8.31 10.34
CA ASN A 115 15.52 9.21 9.52
C ASN A 115 14.70 8.43 8.48
N MET A 116 13.67 7.74 8.97
CA MET A 116 12.66 7.07 8.16
C MET A 116 11.30 7.74 8.33
N ALA A 117 10.56 7.88 7.24
CA ALA A 117 9.25 8.51 7.23
C ALA A 117 8.22 7.61 6.54
N TRP A 118 7.05 7.46 7.16
CA TRP A 118 5.87 6.85 6.58
C TRP A 118 4.86 7.93 6.26
N ALA A 119 4.51 8.09 4.98
CA ALA A 119 3.57 9.12 4.53
C ALA A 119 3.99 10.56 4.95
N ALA A 120 5.28 10.88 4.81
CA ALA A 120 5.89 12.11 5.31
C ALA A 120 5.76 12.35 6.84
N GLN A 121 5.58 11.28 7.62
CA GLN A 121 5.59 11.35 9.08
C GLN A 121 6.68 10.45 9.65
N THR A 122 7.41 10.91 10.66
CA THR A 122 8.56 10.19 11.22
C THR A 122 8.45 9.98 12.73
N LEU A 123 9.19 8.98 13.22
CA LEU A 123 9.46 8.79 14.65
C LEU A 123 10.88 9.27 15.03
N ALA A 124 11.63 9.85 14.10
CA ALA A 124 12.96 10.38 14.36
C ALA A 124 12.91 11.47 15.45
N GLY A 125 13.64 11.26 16.53
CA GLY A 125 13.64 12.16 17.69
C GLY A 125 12.31 12.24 18.43
N VAL A 126 11.47 11.20 18.34
CA VAL A 126 10.20 11.10 19.07
C VAL A 126 10.30 10.03 20.16
N GLU A 127 9.97 10.39 21.40
CA GLU A 127 10.04 9.47 22.56
C GLU A 127 8.70 8.80 22.90
N ASN A 128 7.57 9.39 22.51
CA ASN A 128 6.23 8.92 22.88
C ASN A 128 5.62 7.92 21.86
N GLY A 129 6.36 7.56 20.81
CA GLY A 129 5.90 6.65 19.76
C GLY A 129 4.83 7.24 18.81
N VAL A 130 4.60 8.56 18.85
CA VAL A 130 3.61 9.23 17.98
C VAL A 130 4.29 9.88 16.79
N PHE A 131 3.91 9.48 15.58
CA PHE A 131 4.42 10.10 14.36
C PHE A 131 4.30 11.64 14.39
N LYS A 132 5.41 12.32 14.12
CA LYS A 132 5.44 13.76 13.86
C LYS A 132 5.47 14.02 12.36
N ASP A 133 4.90 15.15 11.94
CA ASP A 133 4.98 15.57 10.54
C ASP A 133 6.43 15.91 10.16
N ASP A 134 6.82 15.50 8.96
CA ASP A 134 8.13 15.78 8.35
C ASP A 134 7.96 16.13 6.86
N SER A 135 6.80 16.68 6.50
CA SER A 135 6.46 17.02 5.11
C SER A 135 7.33 18.12 4.50
N SER A 136 8.09 18.84 5.33
CA SER A 136 9.07 19.85 4.88
C SER A 136 10.40 19.24 4.43
N SER A 137 10.69 17.99 4.83
CA SER A 137 11.90 17.28 4.42
C SER A 137 11.78 16.75 3.00
N SER A 138 12.75 17.06 2.14
CA SER A 138 12.74 16.63 0.73
C SER A 138 12.83 15.11 0.53
N TRP A 139 13.26 14.36 1.55
CA TRP A 139 13.38 12.90 1.53
C TRP A 139 12.13 12.19 2.08
N ALA A 140 11.23 12.91 2.75
CA ALA A 140 10.05 12.35 3.41
C ALA A 140 8.84 12.48 2.47
N ASN A 141 8.56 11.43 1.69
CA ASN A 141 7.52 11.50 0.66
C ASN A 141 6.10 11.42 1.26
N PRO A 142 5.21 12.39 0.98
CA PRO A 142 3.82 12.35 1.43
C PRO A 142 2.99 11.36 0.61
N ASN A 143 1.79 11.04 1.09
CA ASN A 143 0.85 10.26 0.31
C ASN A 143 0.53 10.94 -1.01
N LYS A 144 0.27 10.14 -2.04
CA LYS A 144 -0.26 10.61 -3.33
C LYS A 144 -1.60 9.95 -3.63
N GLN A 145 -2.44 10.65 -4.37
CA GLN A 145 -3.59 10.08 -5.03
C GLN A 145 -3.38 10.22 -6.54
N ILE A 146 -3.64 9.15 -7.28
CA ILE A 146 -3.53 9.13 -8.74
C ILE A 146 -4.74 8.44 -9.36
N ASP A 147 -4.99 8.79 -10.62
CA ASP A 147 -5.99 8.11 -11.45
C ASP A 147 -5.33 6.94 -12.19
N CYS A 148 -5.87 5.75 -11.97
CA CYS A 148 -5.52 4.49 -12.62
C CYS A 148 -6.70 3.92 -13.42
N SER A 149 -7.66 4.76 -13.82
CA SER A 149 -8.85 4.34 -14.58
C SER A 149 -8.53 3.66 -15.90
N ASN A 150 -7.40 4.03 -16.52
CA ASN A 150 -6.84 3.46 -17.75
C ASN A 150 -5.46 2.81 -17.50
N GLY A 151 -5.21 2.36 -16.26
CA GLY A 151 -3.88 2.03 -15.77
C GLY A 151 -3.09 3.29 -15.41
N CYS A 152 -1.94 3.10 -14.79
CA CYS A 152 -1.14 4.22 -14.31
C CYS A 152 0.35 3.87 -14.19
N LEU A 153 1.17 4.91 -14.15
CA LEU A 153 2.58 4.83 -13.78
C LEU A 153 2.73 5.30 -12.33
N VAL A 154 3.29 4.43 -11.50
CA VAL A 154 3.65 4.76 -10.12
C VAL A 154 5.14 5.08 -10.08
N GLU A 155 5.45 6.32 -9.73
CA GLU A 155 6.83 6.79 -9.55
C GLU A 155 7.29 6.58 -8.11
N VAL A 156 8.28 5.71 -7.91
CA VAL A 156 8.87 5.43 -6.59
C VAL A 156 10.25 6.08 -6.53
N PRO A 157 10.45 7.13 -5.72
CA PRO A 157 11.76 7.77 -5.52
C PRO A 157 12.84 6.77 -5.09
N PRO A 158 14.14 7.07 -5.25
CA PRO A 158 15.19 6.23 -4.66
C PRO A 158 15.01 6.08 -3.15
N THR A 159 15.59 5.02 -2.58
CA THR A 159 15.56 4.73 -1.14
C THR A 159 14.15 4.75 -0.53
N THR A 160 13.17 4.28 -1.29
CA THR A 160 11.74 4.37 -0.96
C THR A 160 11.01 3.07 -1.31
N MET A 161 10.02 2.72 -0.48
CA MET A 161 9.00 1.73 -0.78
C MET A 161 7.65 2.42 -0.93
N ALA A 162 6.86 2.05 -1.93
CA ALA A 162 5.49 2.51 -2.12
C ALA A 162 4.49 1.36 -1.88
N VAL A 163 3.41 1.66 -1.16
CA VAL A 163 2.23 0.80 -1.04
C VAL A 163 1.08 1.45 -1.79
N VAL A 164 0.63 0.79 -2.85
CA VAL A 164 -0.47 1.23 -3.71
C VAL A 164 -1.72 0.46 -3.32
N PHE A 165 -2.80 1.16 -2.95
CA PHE A 165 -4.02 0.53 -2.43
C PHE A 165 -5.04 0.31 -3.55
N ALA A 166 -5.12 -0.92 -4.08
CA ALA A 166 -5.92 -1.25 -5.26
C ALA A 166 -7.43 -1.29 -4.99
N VAL A 167 -7.81 -1.58 -3.74
CA VAL A 167 -9.21 -1.62 -3.28
C VAL A 167 -9.57 -0.45 -2.35
N GLY A 168 -8.76 0.61 -2.34
CA GLY A 168 -8.90 1.75 -1.43
C GLY A 168 -8.09 1.60 -0.14
N ALA A 169 -7.66 2.74 0.42
CA ALA A 169 -6.91 2.77 1.68
C ALA A 169 -7.86 2.86 2.87
N THR A 170 -7.68 2.03 3.89
CA THR A 170 -8.57 2.00 5.07
C THR A 170 -8.44 3.23 5.96
N LYS A 171 -7.30 3.95 5.92
CA LYS A 171 -7.07 5.28 6.53
C LYS A 171 -5.97 6.00 5.77
N ILE A 172 -6.21 7.17 5.20
CA ILE A 172 -5.14 8.08 4.79
C ILE A 172 -4.70 8.81 6.07
N ASN A 173 -3.39 8.86 6.36
CA ASN A 173 -2.91 9.60 7.53
C ASN A 173 -3.17 11.09 7.27
N ALA A 174 -4.31 11.61 7.68
CA ALA A 174 -4.48 13.04 7.89
C ALA A 174 -3.70 13.41 9.16
N PRO A 175 -3.04 14.58 9.22
CA PRO A 175 -2.52 15.11 10.48
C PRO A 175 -3.64 15.07 11.52
N GLN A 176 -3.53 14.19 12.52
CA GLN A 176 -4.55 14.11 13.56
C GLN A 176 -4.31 15.30 14.50
N PRO A 177 -5.26 16.22 14.69
CA PRO A 177 -5.14 17.20 15.75
C PRO A 177 -5.02 16.45 17.08
N PHE A 178 -4.01 16.80 17.85
CA PHE A 178 -3.72 16.21 19.15
C PHE A 178 -4.93 16.39 20.07
N LYS A 179 -5.73 15.34 20.28
CA LYS A 179 -6.70 15.33 21.38
C LYS A 179 -5.91 15.01 22.64
N SER A 180 -5.35 16.06 23.25
CA SER A 180 -4.77 16.01 24.59
C SER A 180 -5.75 15.26 25.50
N ARG A 181 -5.29 14.18 26.13
CA ARG A 181 -6.04 13.51 27.20
C ARG A 181 -6.07 14.46 28.40
N GLY A 182 -7.14 15.23 28.48
CA GLY A 182 -7.39 16.11 29.61
C GLY A 182 -8.58 17.03 29.36
N GLU A 183 -9.78 16.45 29.24
CA GLU A 183 -11.01 16.97 29.84
C GLU A 183 -12.17 16.04 29.49
N LEU A 184 -12.73 15.42 30.53
CA LEU A 184 -13.95 14.63 30.47
C LEU A 184 -15.12 15.63 30.51
N SER A 185 -15.50 16.22 29.37
CA SER A 185 -16.78 16.94 29.30
C SER A 185 -17.91 15.92 29.30
N VAL A 186 -18.48 15.70 30.49
CA VAL A 186 -19.78 15.04 30.65
C VAL A 186 -20.83 15.99 30.06
N THR A 187 -21.31 15.69 28.86
CA THR A 187 -22.52 16.31 28.34
C THR A 187 -23.72 15.70 29.06
N LEU A 188 -24.32 16.44 30.00
CA LEU A 188 -25.63 16.12 30.56
C LEU A 188 -26.68 16.28 29.46
N SER A 189 -27.08 15.15 28.86
CA SER A 189 -28.20 15.10 27.94
C SER A 189 -29.52 15.18 28.70
N ASN A 190 -30.27 16.25 28.41
CA ASN A 190 -31.72 16.35 28.36
C ASN A 190 -32.55 15.59 29.43
N LEU A 191 -32.90 16.30 30.50
CA LEU A 191 -34.12 16.01 31.27
C LEU A 191 -35.24 16.97 30.83
N PRO A 192 -36.47 16.50 30.58
CA PRO A 192 -37.59 17.38 30.23
C PRO A 192 -37.99 18.24 31.43
N LEU A 193 -38.03 19.56 31.19
CA LEU A 193 -38.45 20.59 32.12
C LEU A 193 -39.95 20.44 32.41
N VAL A 194 -40.30 19.83 33.55
CA VAL A 194 -41.68 19.83 34.06
C VAL A 194 -41.93 21.20 34.68
N ILE A 195 -42.69 22.04 33.98
CA ILE A 195 -43.17 23.33 34.47
C ILE A 195 -44.23 23.06 35.55
N LEU A 196 -43.83 23.15 36.81
CA LEU A 196 -44.75 23.18 37.94
C LEU A 196 -45.21 24.62 38.14
N GLY A 197 -46.42 24.92 37.69
CA GLY A 197 -47.11 26.17 38.01
C GLY A 197 -47.39 26.24 39.51
N LEU A 198 -46.88 27.27 40.17
CA LEU A 198 -47.25 27.62 41.53
C LEU A 198 -47.88 29.01 41.54
N LEU A 199 -49.15 28.98 41.94
CA LEU A 199 -50.07 30.07 42.15
C LEU A 199 -49.49 31.08 43.14
N SER A 200 -49.42 32.35 42.73
CA SER A 200 -49.25 33.47 43.64
C SER A 200 -50.62 33.81 44.25
N SER A 201 -50.84 33.39 45.50
CA SER A 201 -51.91 33.93 46.34
C SER A 201 -51.30 34.77 47.47
N THR A 202 -51.68 36.04 47.43
CA THR A 202 -51.77 37.06 48.49
C THR A 202 -51.73 36.56 49.94
N ILE A 203 -51.05 37.30 50.83
CA ILE A 203 -51.55 37.66 52.17
C ILE A 203 -50.99 39.03 52.62
N LEU A 204 -51.90 39.77 53.23
CA LEU A 204 -51.89 41.13 53.78
C LEU A 204 -51.39 41.14 55.25
N THR A 205 -51.19 42.34 55.82
CA THR A 205 -51.02 42.74 57.26
C THR A 205 -49.64 42.53 57.91
N LEU A 206 -49.08 43.47 58.70
CA LEU A 206 -49.57 44.72 59.31
C LEU A 206 -48.72 45.94 58.92
#